data_AF-A0A5N3CRP0-F1
#
_entry.id   AF-A0A5N3CRP0-F1
#
_cell.length_a   1.000
_cell.length_b   1.000
_cell.length_c   1.000
_cell.angle_alpha   90.00
_cell.angle_beta   90.00
_cell.angle_gamma   90.00
#
_symmetry.space_group_name_H-M   'P 1'
#
loop_
_entity.id
_entity.type
_entity.pdbx_description
1 polymer ?
#
loop_
_entity_poly.entity_id
_entity_poly.type
_entity_poly.pdbx_seq_one_letter_code
_entity_poly.pdbx_strand_id
1 'polypeptide(L)'
;MIHDMLKDAKARELPIGHGVLRGALTSYIHTTRYLKAIVAGGARYGLNGQPCGEVTEEDKSVASELLKRRLAQIKQQNIQRQDTGGGESDNRQRGTET
;
A
#
# COMPACT_ATOMS: atom_id res chain seq x y z
N MET A 1 6.61 -17.74 -0.88
CA MET A 1 7.01 -16.32 -0.96
C MET A 1 7.60 -15.76 0.35
N ILE A 2 6.85 -15.56 1.44
CA ILE A 2 7.44 -14.97 2.68
C ILE A 2 8.56 -15.83 3.27
N HIS A 3 8.40 -17.17 3.24
CA HIS A 3 9.43 -18.11 3.64
C HIS A 3 10.71 -17.96 2.82
N ASP A 4 10.58 -17.77 1.51
CA ASP A 4 11.72 -17.60 0.60
C ASP A 4 12.45 -16.28 0.86
N MET A 5 11.70 -15.21 1.15
CA MET A 5 12.28 -13.91 1.52
C MET A 5 13.01 -13.97 2.86
N LEU A 6 12.49 -14.72 3.84
CA LEU A 6 13.16 -14.92 5.13
C LEU A 6 14.44 -15.72 4.98
N LYS A 7 14.42 -16.77 4.13
CA LYS A 7 15.60 -17.57 3.84
C LYS A 7 16.68 -16.73 3.14
N ASP A 8 16.29 -15.92 2.16
CA ASP A 8 17.20 -15.00 1.45
C ASP A 8 17.76 -13.91 2.36
N ALA A 9 16.92 -13.29 3.19
CA ALA A 9 17.36 -12.28 4.16
C ALA A 9 18.36 -12.85 5.17
N LYS A 10 18.14 -14.08 5.65
CA LYS A 10 19.08 -14.80 6.51
C LYS A 10 20.39 -15.11 5.79
N ALA A 11 20.33 -15.58 4.54
CA ALA A 11 21.51 -15.91 3.75
C ALA A 11 22.38 -14.67 3.42
N ARG A 12 21.76 -13.48 3.35
CA ARG A 12 22.44 -12.20 3.12
C ARG A 12 22.79 -11.45 4.41
N GLU A 13 22.56 -12.06 5.58
CA GLU A 13 22.82 -11.45 6.89
C GLU A 13 22.16 -10.08 7.08
N LEU A 14 20.97 -9.89 6.50
CA LEU A 14 20.26 -8.62 6.60
C LEU A 14 19.70 -8.44 8.01
N PRO A 15 19.83 -7.24 8.62
CA PRO A 15 19.33 -6.96 9.96
C PRO A 15 17.81 -6.71 9.96
N ILE A 16 17.04 -7.66 9.41
CA ILE A 16 15.58 -7.56 9.25
C ILE A 16 14.90 -8.64 10.07
N GLY A 17 14.12 -8.23 11.06
CA GLY A 17 13.28 -9.14 11.85
C GLY A 17 12.10 -9.68 11.05
N HIS A 18 11.67 -10.91 11.37
CA HIS A 18 10.53 -11.59 10.74
C HIS A 18 9.25 -10.74 10.71
N GLY A 19 8.92 -10.08 11.83
CA GLY A 19 7.72 -9.25 11.95
C GLY A 19 7.74 -8.04 11.02
N VAL A 20 8.90 -7.39 10.90
CA VAL A 20 9.09 -6.23 10.01
C VAL A 20 8.90 -6.66 8.55
N LEU A 21 9.52 -7.76 8.14
CA LEU A 21 9.40 -8.27 6.78
C LEU A 21 7.95 -8.65 6.43
N ARG A 22 7.27 -9.36 7.34
CA ARG A 22 5.86 -9.73 7.16
C ARG A 22 4.97 -8.48 7.07
N GLY A 23 5.20 -7.49 7.92
CA GLY A 23 4.44 -6.23 7.93
C GLY A 23 4.64 -5.43 6.64
N ALA A 24 5.88 -5.32 6.17
CA ALA A 24 6.22 -4.67 4.91
C ALA A 24 5.55 -5.38 3.71
N LEU A 25 5.66 -6.70 3.62
CA LEU A 25 5.03 -7.48 2.54
C LEU A 25 3.50 -7.33 2.58
N THR A 26 2.90 -7.45 3.77
CA THR A 26 1.45 -7.30 3.95
C THR A 26 1.01 -5.90 3.51
N SER A 27 1.75 -4.86 3.88
CA SER A 27 1.45 -3.49 3.45
C SER A 27 1.52 -3.35 1.93
N TYR A 28 2.54 -3.95 1.30
CA TYR A 28 2.75 -3.89 -0.14
C TYR A 28 1.62 -4.57 -0.93
N ILE A 29 1.21 -5.78 -0.55
CA ILE A 29 0.17 -6.53 -1.28
C ILE A 29 -1.21 -5.85 -1.20
N HIS A 30 -1.45 -5.01 -0.19
CA HIS A 30 -2.70 -4.28 -0.10
C HIS A 30 -2.72 -3.02 -0.98
N THR A 31 -1.57 -2.55 -1.48
CA THR A 31 -1.50 -1.30 -2.25
C THR A 31 -2.34 -1.35 -3.53
N THR A 32 -2.88 -0.20 -3.92
CA THR A 32 -3.63 -0.04 -5.17
C THR A 32 -2.83 -0.51 -6.39
N ARG A 33 -1.51 -0.26 -6.40
CA ARG A 33 -0.61 -0.70 -7.47
C ARG A 33 -0.57 -2.23 -7.58
N TYR A 34 -0.40 -2.92 -6.45
CA TYR A 34 -0.35 -4.39 -6.45
C TYR A 34 -1.69 -4.99 -6.88
N LEU A 35 -2.80 -4.50 -6.32
CA LEU A 35 -4.14 -5.00 -6.67
C LEU A 35 -4.44 -4.83 -8.17
N LYS A 36 -4.07 -3.68 -8.76
CA LYS A 36 -4.19 -3.48 -10.22
C LYS A 36 -3.36 -4.49 -11.03
N ALA A 37 -2.16 -4.83 -10.57
CA ALA A 37 -1.33 -5.83 -11.23
C ALA A 37 -1.96 -7.23 -11.16
N ILE A 38 -2.55 -7.61 -10.02
CA ILE A 38 -3.25 -8.90 -9.90
C ILE A 38 -4.49 -8.92 -10.81
N VAL A 39 -5.28 -7.85 -10.87
CA VAL A 39 -6.45 -7.77 -11.78
C VAL A 39 -6.03 -7.88 -13.26
N ALA A 40 -4.89 -7.31 -13.64
CA ALA A 40 -4.35 -7.47 -14.99
C ALA A 40 -3.92 -8.92 -15.30
N GLY A 41 -3.63 -9.72 -14.28
CA GLY A 41 -3.24 -11.11 -14.40
C GLY A 41 -1.77 -11.32 -14.82
N GLY A 42 -1.49 -12.53 -15.32
CA GLY A 42 -0.17 -12.91 -15.84
C GLY A 42 0.64 -13.79 -14.89
N ALA A 43 1.91 -14.00 -15.23
CA ALA A 43 2.83 -14.82 -14.46
C ALA A 43 3.24 -14.17 -13.14
N ARG A 44 3.32 -14.98 -12.09
CA ARG A 44 3.94 -14.61 -10.81
C ARG A 44 5.44 -14.85 -10.90
N TYR A 45 6.22 -14.05 -10.20
CA TYR A 45 7.68 -14.14 -10.25
C TYR A 45 8.26 -14.47 -8.88
N GLY A 46 9.22 -15.40 -8.87
CA GLY A 46 10.03 -15.72 -7.71
C GLY A 46 11.12 -14.66 -7.45
N LEU A 47 11.87 -14.84 -6.36
CA LEU A 47 12.94 -13.91 -5.96
C LEU A 47 14.13 -13.89 -6.94
N ASN A 48 14.27 -14.93 -7.75
CA ASN A 48 15.25 -15.04 -8.83
C ASN A 48 14.74 -14.47 -10.16
N GLY A 49 13.55 -13.86 -10.18
CA GLY A 49 12.92 -13.33 -11.39
C GLY A 49 12.39 -14.41 -12.34
N GLN A 50 12.34 -15.67 -11.93
CA GLN A 50 11.76 -16.73 -12.75
C GLN A 50 10.25 -16.83 -12.53
N PRO A 51 9.47 -17.16 -13.57
CA PRO A 51 8.05 -17.46 -13.44
C PRO A 51 7.81 -18.58 -12.41
N CYS A 52 6.87 -18.35 -11.50
CA CYS A 52 6.53 -19.24 -10.39
C CYS A 52 5.01 -19.36 -10.27
N GLY A 53 4.38 -19.79 -11.35
CA GLY A 53 2.92 -19.92 -11.48
C GLY A 53 2.25 -18.67 -12.04
N GLU A 54 0.92 -18.69 -12.06
CA GLU A 54 0.09 -17.66 -12.68
C GLU A 54 -0.94 -17.12 -11.69
N VAL A 55 -1.47 -15.93 -12.00
CA VAL A 55 -2.62 -15.36 -11.28
C VAL A 55 -3.90 -16.02 -11.77
N THR A 56 -4.64 -16.66 -10.86
CA THR A 56 -5.89 -17.35 -11.21
C THR A 56 -7.06 -16.36 -11.35
N GLU A 57 -8.19 -16.82 -11.90
CA GLU A 57 -9.39 -15.98 -12.02
C GLU A 57 -9.99 -15.63 -10.65
N GLU A 58 -9.86 -16.53 -9.66
CA GLU A 58 -10.27 -16.28 -8.28
C GLU A 58 -9.43 -15.15 -7.66
N ASP A 59 -8.12 -15.17 -7.89
CA ASP A 59 -7.21 -14.10 -7.43
C ASP A 59 -7.61 -12.75 -8.02
N LYS A 60 -7.94 -12.70 -9.33
CA LYS A 60 -8.41 -11.48 -10.00
C LYS A 60 -9.71 -10.98 -9.40
N SER A 61 -10.67 -11.87 -9.14
CA SER A 61 -11.96 -11.52 -8.54
C SER A 61 -11.77 -10.89 -7.16
N VAL A 62 -11.01 -11.54 -6.28
CA VAL A 62 -10.73 -11.04 -4.92
C VAL A 62 -9.97 -9.71 -4.98
N ALA A 63 -8.98 -9.58 -5.86
CA ALA A 63 -8.22 -8.34 -6.03
C ALA A 63 -9.11 -7.18 -6.53
N SER A 64 -10.05 -7.46 -7.43
CA SER A 64 -11.02 -6.47 -7.94
C SER A 64 -11.92 -5.94 -6.83
N GLU A 65 -12.43 -6.80 -5.96
CA GLU A 65 -13.22 -6.38 -4.80
C GLU A 65 -12.42 -5.52 -3.82
N LEU A 66 -11.21 -5.98 -3.47
CA LEU A 66 -10.31 -5.24 -2.59
C LEU A 66 -9.96 -3.86 -3.17
N LEU A 67 -9.73 -3.78 -4.48
CA LEU A 67 -9.43 -2.54 -5.18
C LEU A 67 -10.60 -1.55 -5.09
N LYS A 68 -11.84 -2.01 -5.32
CA LYS A 68 -13.05 -1.18 -5.19
C LYS A 68 -13.18 -0.61 -3.77
N ARG A 69 -13.04 -1.46 -2.75
CA ARG A 69 -13.10 -1.04 -1.33
C ARG A 69 -12.04 0.00 -1.01
N ARG A 70 -10.81 -0.20 -1.47
CA ARG A 70 -9.69 0.71 -1.22
C ARG A 70 -9.88 2.07 -1.91
N LEU A 71 -10.37 2.10 -3.15
CA LEU A 71 -10.65 3.36 -3.85
C LEU A 71 -11.78 4.15 -3.17
N ALA A 72 -12.82 3.47 -2.68
CA ALA A 72 -13.89 4.09 -1.92
C ALA A 72 -13.36 4.72 -0.61
N GLN A 73 -12.49 4.01 0.12
CA GLN A 73 -11.85 4.53 1.34
C GLN A 73 -10.99 5.76 1.08
N ILE A 74 -10.17 5.75 0.02
CA ILE A 74 -9.33 6.90 -0.35
C ILE A 74 -10.20 8.11 -0.70
N LYS A 75 -11.28 7.90 -1.46
CA LYS A 75 -12.23 8.97 -1.78
C LYS A 75 -12.84 9.58 -0.51
N GLN A 76 -13.29 8.74 0.41
CA GLN A 76 -13.86 9.18 1.69
C GLN A 76 -12.85 9.97 2.54
N GLN A 77 -11.60 9.51 2.59
CA GLN A 77 -10.53 10.20 3.33
C GLN A 77 -10.20 11.57 2.74
N ASN A 78 -10.21 11.69 1.40
CA ASN A 78 -9.95 12.96 0.73
C ASN A 78 -11.07 13.99 0.98
N ILE A 79 -12.33 13.55 1.04
CA ILE A 79 -13.47 14.42 1.37
C ILE A 79 -13.33 14.98 2.79
N GLN A 80 -13.05 14.12 3.78
CA GLN A 80 -12.89 14.55 5.18
C GLN A 80 -11.72 15.52 5.41
N ARG A 81 -10.64 15.38 4.63
CA ARG A 81 -9.47 16.28 4.68
C ARG A 81 -9.74 17.66 4.08
N GLN A 82 -10.71 17.80 3.18
CA GLN A 82 -11.06 19.08 2.57
C GLN A 82 -12.02 19.88 3.47
N ASP A 83 -12.93 19.22 4.18
CA ASP A 83 -13.89 19.89 5.08
C ASP A 83 -13.24 20.46 6.35
N THR A 84 -12.10 19.93 6.79
CA THR A 84 -11.39 20.35 8.01
C THR A 84 -10.41 21.52 7.81
N GLY A 85 -10.19 21.96 6.57
CA GLY A 85 -9.26 23.05 6.22
C GLY A 85 -9.87 24.45 6.10
N GLY A 86 -11.15 24.64 6.46
CA GLY A 86 -11.91 25.88 6.22
C GLY A 86 -12.05 26.86 7.39
N GLY A 87 -11.37 26.65 8.53
CA GLY A 87 -11.53 27.46 9.74
C GLY A 87 -10.31 28.34 10.05
N GLU A 88 -10.53 29.66 10.06
CA GLU A 88 -9.72 30.75 10.63
C GLU A 88 -8.46 31.21 9.88
N SER A 89 -8.68 32.19 9.00
CA SER A 89 -7.70 33.22 8.64
C SER A 89 -8.41 34.56 8.54
N ASP A 90 -8.72 35.19 9.69
CA ASP A 90 -8.88 36.66 9.78
C ASP A 90 -8.97 37.09 11.25
N ASN A 91 -7.95 37.80 11.77
CA ASN A 91 -8.20 39.04 12.53
C ASN A 91 -6.90 39.86 12.74
N ARG A 92 -6.65 40.76 11.77
CA ARG A 92 -6.46 42.22 11.94
C ARG A 92 -5.66 42.76 13.16
N GLN A 93 -4.56 43.46 12.81
CA GLN A 93 -3.93 44.64 13.43
C GLN A 93 -4.16 44.96 14.92
N ARG A 94 -3.06 45.15 15.66
CA ARG A 94 -2.87 46.34 16.51
C ARG A 94 -1.42 46.83 16.43
N GLY A 95 -1.27 48.12 16.14
CA GLY A 95 0.00 48.82 16.16
C GLY A 95 0.52 48.99 17.57
N THR A 96 1.83 49.17 17.68
CA THR A 96 2.47 49.71 18.88
C THR A 96 2.95 51.11 18.55
N GLU A 97 2.25 52.08 19.13
CA GLU A 97 2.64 53.47 19.25
C GLU A 97 3.86 53.59 20.17
N THR A 98 4.74 54.52 19.81
CA THR A 98 5.71 55.33 20.58
C THR A 98 6.25 54.84 21.92
#